data_AF-A0A7V7WLA2-F1
#
_entry.id   AF-A0A7V7WLA2-F1
#
_cell.length_a   1.000
_cell.length_b   1.000
_cell.length_c   1.000
_cell.angle_alpha   90.00
_cell.angle_beta   90.00
_cell.angle_gamma   90.00
#
_symmetry.space_group_name_H-M   'P 1'
#
loop_
_entity.id
_entity.type
_entity.pdbx_description
1 polymer ?
#
loop_
_entity_poly.entity_id
_entity_poly.type
_entity_poly.pdbx_seq_one_letter_code
_entity_poly.pdbx_strand_id
1 'polypeptide(L)'
;SYVNIGAYVDEGTMVDTWATVGSCAQIGKNVHLSGGVGIGGVLEPVQANPTIIEDNCFIGARSEVVEGVIVGENSVISMGVFIGQSTPIYDRATGEIAYGRVPPGSVVVSGSLPREGGKYALYCAVIVKRVDAQTRAKTGINELLRSD
;
A
#
# COMPACT_ATOMS: atom_id res chain seq x y z
N SER A 1 -5.37 4.63 17.52
CA SER A 1 -4.78 5.18 16.28
C SER A 1 -4.52 6.66 16.48
N TYR A 2 -3.92 7.31 15.49
CA TYR A 2 -3.77 8.77 15.44
C TYR A 2 -4.09 9.27 14.03
N VAL A 3 -4.82 10.38 13.92
CA VAL A 3 -5.13 11.04 12.64
C VAL A 3 -4.66 12.49 12.77
N ASN A 4 -3.75 12.89 11.90
CA ASN A 4 -3.10 14.19 11.95
C ASN A 4 -3.88 15.24 11.12
N ILE A 5 -3.49 16.51 11.27
CA ILE A 5 -4.14 17.66 10.65
C ILE A 5 -4.19 17.57 9.12
N GLY A 6 -5.31 17.99 8.53
CA GLY A 6 -5.52 18.03 7.09
C GLY A 6 -5.75 16.66 6.44
N ALA A 7 -5.63 15.57 7.19
CA ALA A 7 -5.97 14.24 6.69
C ALA A 7 -7.47 14.14 6.38
N TYR A 8 -7.81 13.35 5.37
CA TYR A 8 -9.18 13.00 5.03
C TYR A 8 -9.35 11.48 5.13
N VAL A 9 -10.36 11.04 5.88
CA VAL A 9 -10.72 9.63 6.02
C VAL A 9 -12.19 9.49 5.66
N ASP A 10 -12.45 8.86 4.52
CA ASP A 10 -13.79 8.75 3.95
C ASP A 10 -14.63 7.64 4.62
N GLU A 11 -15.89 7.52 4.20
CA GLU A 11 -16.89 6.64 4.81
C GLU A 11 -16.53 5.14 4.77
N GLY A 12 -16.98 4.42 5.79
CA GLY A 12 -16.79 2.96 5.89
C GLY A 12 -15.35 2.51 6.17
N THR A 13 -14.39 3.43 6.28
CA THR A 13 -12.99 3.11 6.54
C THR A 13 -12.73 2.71 7.99
N MET A 14 -11.95 1.65 8.15
CA MET A 14 -11.50 1.13 9.43
C MET A 14 -10.04 1.53 9.69
N VAL A 15 -9.79 2.16 10.85
CA VAL A 15 -8.46 2.56 11.30
C VAL A 15 -8.14 1.86 12.62
N ASP A 16 -7.38 0.76 12.53
CA ASP A 16 -7.16 -0.14 13.66
C ASP A 16 -6.20 0.40 14.74
N THR A 17 -6.06 -0.38 15.81
CA THR A 17 -5.19 -0.07 16.95
C THR A 17 -3.76 0.24 16.48
N TRP A 18 -3.22 1.36 16.98
CA TRP A 18 -1.88 1.86 16.62
C TRP A 18 -1.64 2.17 15.14
N ALA A 19 -2.67 2.23 14.31
CA ALA A 19 -2.53 2.82 12.98
C ALA A 19 -2.36 4.35 13.07
N THR A 20 -1.66 4.92 12.11
CA THR A 20 -1.41 6.36 11.98
C THR A 20 -1.82 6.84 10.59
N VAL A 21 -2.63 7.89 10.53
CA VAL A 21 -2.94 8.63 9.30
C VAL A 21 -2.27 10.00 9.40
N GLY A 22 -1.18 10.19 8.66
CA GLY A 22 -0.36 11.39 8.69
C GLY A 22 -1.04 12.62 8.07
N SER A 23 -0.39 13.79 8.21
CA SER A 23 -0.97 15.06 7.78
C SER A 23 -1.25 15.08 6.28
N CYS A 24 -2.40 15.64 5.90
CA CYS A 24 -2.88 15.71 4.52
C CYS A 24 -3.13 14.36 3.83
N ALA A 25 -2.89 13.20 4.47
CA ALA A 25 -3.12 11.90 3.85
C ALA A 25 -4.59 11.73 3.45
N GLN A 26 -4.84 11.12 2.30
CA GLN A 26 -6.18 10.91 1.77
C GLN A 26 -6.49 9.41 1.79
N ILE A 27 -7.48 9.02 2.60
CA ILE A 27 -7.92 7.64 2.74
C ILE A 27 -9.33 7.54 2.17
N GLY A 28 -9.49 6.75 1.11
CA GLY A 28 -10.74 6.52 0.40
C GLY A 28 -11.77 5.76 1.23
N LYS A 29 -12.87 5.38 0.56
CA LYS A 29 -13.99 4.66 1.17
C LYS A 29 -13.68 3.20 1.40
N ASN A 30 -14.26 2.63 2.45
CA ASN A 30 -14.16 1.20 2.78
C ASN A 30 -12.71 0.67 2.82
N VAL A 31 -11.76 1.54 3.16
CA VAL A 31 -10.37 1.14 3.34
C VAL A 31 -10.23 0.44 4.69
N HIS A 32 -9.40 -0.60 4.76
CA HIS A 32 -9.01 -1.20 6.03
C HIS A 32 -7.53 -0.97 6.29
N LEU A 33 -7.23 -0.04 7.19
CA LEU A 33 -5.88 0.15 7.73
C LEU A 33 -5.72 -0.74 8.97
N SER A 34 -5.03 -1.87 8.79
CA SER A 34 -4.83 -2.86 9.86
C SER A 34 -3.97 -2.34 11.02
N GLY A 35 -3.90 -3.11 12.10
CA GLY A 35 -3.16 -2.73 13.31
C GLY A 35 -1.71 -2.33 13.04
N GLY A 36 -1.32 -1.16 13.53
CA GLY A 36 0.04 -0.64 13.37
C GLY A 36 0.42 -0.20 11.96
N VAL A 37 -0.54 0.03 11.06
CA VAL A 37 -0.27 0.61 9.73
C VAL A 37 0.10 2.08 9.85
N GLY A 38 1.16 2.50 9.16
CA GLY A 38 1.55 3.90 9.04
C GLY A 38 1.25 4.46 7.65
N ILE A 39 0.44 5.53 7.59
CA ILE A 39 0.27 6.33 6.37
C ILE A 39 1.01 7.65 6.59
N GLY A 40 2.09 7.87 5.85
CA GLY A 40 2.97 9.03 5.99
C GLY A 40 2.27 10.34 5.65
N GLY A 41 2.50 11.36 6.48
CA GLY A 41 2.00 12.71 6.21
C GLY A 41 2.91 13.47 5.25
N VAL A 42 2.31 14.38 4.49
CA VAL A 42 3.05 15.30 3.60
C VAL A 42 2.46 16.69 3.78
N LEU A 43 3.23 17.59 4.39
CA LEU A 43 2.85 19.00 4.56
C LEU A 43 3.67 19.90 3.63
N GLU A 44 4.95 19.55 3.49
CA GLU A 44 5.88 20.18 2.57
C GLU A 44 6.57 19.10 1.74
N PRO A 45 6.97 19.43 0.50
CA PRO A 45 6.76 20.73 -0.15
C PRO A 45 5.31 20.90 -0.64
N VAL A 46 4.82 22.14 -0.76
CA VAL A 46 3.39 22.43 -1.01
C VAL A 46 2.84 21.87 -2.33
N GLN A 47 3.72 21.63 -3.30
CA GLN A 47 3.39 21.00 -4.60
C GLN A 47 3.36 19.47 -4.54
N ALA A 48 3.81 18.85 -3.45
CA ALA A 48 3.79 17.41 -3.33
C ALA A 48 2.36 16.93 -3.07
N ASN A 49 1.97 15.88 -3.78
CA ASN A 49 0.75 15.18 -3.44
C ASN A 49 0.91 14.51 -2.07
N PRO A 50 -0.15 14.49 -1.25
CA PRO A 50 -0.14 13.69 -0.04
C PRO A 50 -0.09 12.20 -0.35
N THR A 51 0.14 11.38 0.68
CA THR A 51 -0.02 9.93 0.55
C THR A 51 -1.50 9.61 0.35
N ILE A 52 -1.82 8.81 -0.68
CA ILE A 52 -3.20 8.51 -1.07
C ILE A 52 -3.42 6.99 -1.04
N ILE A 53 -4.44 6.57 -0.32
CA ILE A 53 -4.97 5.21 -0.35
C ILE A 53 -6.36 5.29 -0.97
N GLU A 54 -6.51 4.83 -2.21
CA GLU A 54 -7.79 4.88 -2.93
C GLU A 54 -8.79 3.84 -2.37
N ASP A 55 -10.04 3.91 -2.85
CA ASP A 55 -11.18 3.17 -2.31
C ASP A 55 -10.96 1.63 -2.26
N ASN A 56 -11.59 1.00 -1.28
CA ASN A 56 -11.65 -0.46 -1.07
C ASN A 56 -10.28 -1.15 -0.90
N CYS A 57 -9.23 -0.37 -0.59
CA CYS A 57 -7.92 -0.93 -0.31
C CYS A 57 -7.89 -1.67 1.04
N PHE A 58 -7.14 -2.75 1.08
CA PHE A 58 -6.75 -3.39 2.33
C PHE A 58 -5.25 -3.18 2.56
N ILE A 59 -4.87 -2.61 3.71
CA ILE A 59 -3.48 -2.43 4.10
C ILE A 59 -3.21 -3.31 5.32
N GLY A 60 -2.40 -4.35 5.12
CA GLY A 60 -2.07 -5.35 6.13
C GLY A 60 -1.26 -4.78 7.29
N ALA A 61 -1.34 -5.45 8.43
CA ALA A 61 -0.72 -4.99 9.67
C ALA A 61 0.78 -4.72 9.51
N ARG A 62 1.26 -3.69 10.21
CA ARG A 62 2.69 -3.27 10.22
C ARG A 62 3.24 -2.83 8.86
N SER A 63 2.39 -2.57 7.88
CA SER A 63 2.78 -1.96 6.62
C SER A 63 2.87 -0.45 6.76
N GLU A 64 3.68 0.18 5.91
CA GLU A 64 3.91 1.62 5.91
C GLU A 64 3.87 2.14 4.48
N VAL A 65 3.07 3.17 4.21
CA VAL A 65 2.98 3.83 2.89
C VAL A 65 3.24 5.31 3.11
N VAL A 66 4.25 5.88 2.46
CA VAL A 66 4.78 7.21 2.83
C VAL A 66 5.13 8.07 1.61
N GLU A 67 5.53 9.32 1.84
CA GLU A 67 6.17 10.20 0.86
C GLU A 67 5.32 10.48 -0.40
N GLY A 68 4.00 10.53 -0.26
CA GLY A 68 3.12 10.82 -1.40
C GLY A 68 2.89 9.63 -2.33
N VAL A 69 3.21 8.42 -1.89
CA VAL A 69 2.87 7.20 -2.62
C VAL A 69 1.35 7.09 -2.78
N ILE A 70 0.92 6.61 -3.94
CA ILE A 70 -0.48 6.35 -4.24
C ILE A 70 -0.73 4.85 -4.35
N VAL A 71 -1.65 4.32 -3.55
CA VAL A 71 -2.14 2.95 -3.67
C VAL A 71 -3.48 2.97 -4.41
N GLY A 72 -3.48 2.37 -5.60
CA GLY A 72 -4.64 2.33 -6.48
C GLY A 72 -5.80 1.51 -5.91
N GLU A 73 -7.03 1.86 -6.27
CA GLU A 73 -8.26 1.26 -5.74
C GLU A 73 -8.26 -0.27 -5.78
N ASN A 74 -9.00 -0.89 -4.86
CA ASN A 74 -9.15 -2.35 -4.74
C ASN A 74 -7.86 -3.13 -4.47
N SER A 75 -6.74 -2.46 -4.21
CA SER A 75 -5.46 -3.13 -3.92
C SER A 75 -5.45 -3.80 -2.55
N VAL A 76 -4.65 -4.86 -2.44
CA VAL A 76 -4.42 -5.60 -1.20
C VAL A 76 -2.92 -5.60 -0.91
N ILE A 77 -2.52 -4.82 0.08
CA ILE A 77 -1.16 -4.79 0.60
C ILE A 77 -1.09 -5.77 1.77
N SER A 78 -0.18 -6.73 1.72
CA SER A 78 0.02 -7.72 2.79
C SER A 78 0.63 -7.07 4.05
N MET A 79 0.95 -7.87 5.06
CA MET A 79 1.65 -7.41 6.26
C MET A 79 3.13 -7.08 5.97
N GLY A 80 3.66 -6.08 6.68
CA GLY A 80 5.08 -5.74 6.63
C GLY A 80 5.57 -5.28 5.26
N VAL A 81 4.70 -4.62 4.50
CA VAL A 81 5.05 -3.99 3.22
C VAL A 81 5.29 -2.50 3.47
N PHE A 82 6.53 -2.08 3.26
CA PHE A 82 6.97 -0.70 3.34
C PHE A 82 7.08 -0.13 1.92
N ILE A 83 6.45 1.01 1.64
CA ILE A 83 6.48 1.66 0.32
C ILE A 83 6.67 3.17 0.50
N GLY A 84 7.84 3.66 0.11
CA GLY A 84 8.12 5.09 -0.10
C GLY A 84 8.51 5.37 -1.55
N GLN A 85 8.90 6.61 -1.87
CA GLN A 85 9.31 7.00 -3.22
C GLN A 85 10.58 6.29 -3.69
N SER A 86 11.41 5.83 -2.75
CA SER A 86 12.64 5.08 -3.04
C SER A 86 12.45 3.56 -3.08
N THR A 87 11.26 3.06 -2.73
CA THR A 87 11.01 1.61 -2.70
C THR A 87 10.73 1.07 -4.10
N PRO A 88 11.51 0.10 -4.60
CA PRO A 88 11.17 -0.60 -5.83
C PRO A 88 9.86 -1.38 -5.67
N ILE A 89 8.93 -1.18 -6.60
CA ILE A 89 7.71 -1.96 -6.73
C ILE A 89 7.88 -2.85 -7.97
N TYR A 90 8.18 -4.12 -7.73
CA TYR A 90 8.45 -5.10 -8.78
C TYR A 90 7.19 -5.86 -9.15
N ASP A 91 6.83 -5.89 -10.43
CA ASP A 91 5.74 -6.73 -10.93
C ASP A 91 6.29 -8.08 -11.40
N ARG A 92 5.93 -9.16 -10.71
CA ARG A 92 6.48 -10.50 -11.04
C ARG A 92 5.99 -11.02 -12.39
N ALA A 93 4.85 -10.53 -12.89
CA ALA A 93 4.28 -11.01 -14.14
C ALA A 93 4.94 -10.36 -15.35
N THR A 94 5.31 -9.08 -15.26
CA THR A 94 5.94 -8.33 -16.37
C THR A 94 7.45 -8.19 -16.23
N GLY A 95 7.99 -8.32 -15.03
CA GLY A 95 9.38 -8.04 -14.71
C GLY A 95 9.71 -6.55 -14.59
N GLU A 96 8.71 -5.67 -14.67
CA GLU A 96 8.90 -4.23 -14.57
C GLU A 96 9.12 -3.77 -13.12
N ILE A 97 9.87 -2.67 -12.95
CA ILE A 97 10.06 -2.01 -11.67
C ILE A 97 9.50 -0.59 -11.79
N ALA A 98 8.55 -0.27 -10.92
CA ALA A 98 7.97 1.06 -10.76
C ALA A 98 8.28 1.63 -9.37
N TYR A 99 7.95 2.91 -9.17
CA TYR A 99 8.13 3.65 -7.93
C TYR A 99 6.93 4.58 -7.70
N GLY A 100 6.60 4.88 -6.45
CA GLY A 100 5.63 5.93 -6.11
C GLY A 100 4.15 5.58 -6.33
N ARG A 101 3.81 4.56 -7.13
CA ARG A 101 2.42 4.16 -7.38
C ARG A 101 2.24 2.64 -7.44
N VAL A 102 1.29 2.13 -6.67
CA VAL A 102 0.76 0.77 -6.81
C VAL A 102 -0.46 0.82 -7.75
N PRO A 103 -0.46 0.08 -8.88
CA PRO A 103 -1.61 0.04 -9.80
C PRO A 103 -2.89 -0.51 -9.12
N PRO A 104 -4.08 -0.11 -9.58
CA PRO A 104 -5.34 -0.65 -9.06
C PRO A 104 -5.42 -2.18 -9.10
N GLY A 105 -6.11 -2.76 -8.11
CA GLY A 105 -6.33 -4.19 -7.99
C GLY A 105 -5.06 -5.00 -7.71
N SER A 106 -3.95 -4.37 -7.34
CA SER A 106 -2.69 -5.09 -7.09
C SER A 106 -2.74 -5.84 -5.77
N VAL A 107 -2.26 -7.09 -5.77
CA VAL A 107 -1.94 -7.84 -4.56
C VAL A 107 -0.44 -7.74 -4.34
N VAL A 108 -0.03 -7.12 -3.25
CA VAL A 108 1.37 -6.75 -2.98
C VAL A 108 1.86 -7.42 -1.71
N VAL A 109 3.03 -8.04 -1.79
CA VAL A 109 3.73 -8.65 -0.66
C VAL A 109 5.14 -8.07 -0.51
N SER A 110 5.75 -8.25 0.65
CA SER A 110 7.16 -7.95 0.85
C SER A 110 8.02 -8.97 0.12
N GLY A 111 9.12 -8.50 -0.48
CA GLY A 111 10.06 -9.35 -1.18
C GLY A 111 11.44 -8.72 -1.26
N SER A 112 12.28 -9.29 -2.10
CA SER A 112 13.63 -8.79 -2.33
C SER A 112 14.09 -9.03 -3.76
N LEU A 113 14.95 -8.14 -4.25
CA LEU A 113 15.59 -8.25 -5.55
C LEU A 113 17.09 -8.55 -5.36
N PRO A 114 17.66 -9.54 -6.07
CA PRO A 114 19.07 -9.85 -6.00
C PRO A 114 19.92 -8.70 -6.56
N ARG A 115 21.09 -8.48 -5.95
CA ARG A 115 22.10 -7.49 -6.33
C ARG A 115 23.47 -8.15 -6.41
N GLU A 116 24.40 -7.53 -7.13
CA GLU A 116 25.77 -8.04 -7.33
C GLU A 116 25.80 -9.53 -7.74
N GLY A 117 24.98 -9.92 -8.72
CA GLY A 117 24.91 -11.30 -9.20
C GLY A 117 24.36 -12.30 -8.17
N GLY A 118 23.58 -11.84 -7.18
CA GLY A 118 22.98 -12.68 -6.14
C GLY A 118 23.76 -12.74 -4.83
N LYS A 119 24.83 -11.95 -4.69
CA LYS A 119 25.63 -11.88 -3.46
C LYS A 119 24.82 -11.39 -2.25
N TYR A 120 23.85 -10.50 -2.48
CA TYR A 120 22.85 -10.09 -1.49
C TYR A 120 21.56 -9.71 -2.20
N ALA A 121 20.50 -9.48 -1.42
CA ALA A 121 19.24 -8.96 -1.92
C ALA A 121 18.85 -7.70 -1.14
N LEU A 122 18.20 -6.77 -1.82
CA LEU A 122 17.61 -5.57 -1.21
C LEU A 122 16.09 -5.67 -1.22
N TYR A 123 15.48 -5.10 -0.20
CA TYR A 123 14.03 -5.08 -0.05
C TYR A 123 13.32 -4.43 -1.25
N CYS A 124 12.17 -4.97 -1.61
CA CYS A 124 11.22 -4.39 -2.55
C CYS A 124 9.78 -4.79 -2.18
N ALA A 125 8.81 -4.03 -2.67
CA ALA A 125 7.43 -4.48 -2.72
C ALA A 125 7.22 -5.28 -4.01
N VAL A 126 6.53 -6.42 -3.94
CA VAL A 126 6.30 -7.29 -5.09
C VAL A 126 4.81 -7.38 -5.38
N ILE A 127 4.39 -6.95 -6.57
CA ILE A 127 3.07 -7.22 -7.10
C ILE A 127 3.07 -8.69 -7.56
N VAL A 128 2.33 -9.54 -6.85
CA VAL A 128 2.23 -10.97 -7.17
C VAL A 128 1.09 -11.24 -8.16
N LYS A 129 0.04 -10.43 -8.15
CA LYS A 129 -1.03 -10.51 -9.14
C LYS A 129 -1.84 -9.23 -9.14
N ARG A 130 -2.67 -9.09 -10.18
CA ARG A 130 -3.69 -8.05 -10.27
C ARG A 130 -5.05 -8.72 -10.37
N VAL A 131 -6.02 -8.21 -9.62
CA VAL A 131 -7.40 -8.69 -9.60
C VAL A 131 -8.36 -7.57 -9.97
N ASP A 132 -9.40 -7.90 -10.72
CA ASP A 132 -10.48 -6.95 -10.99
C ASP A 132 -11.39 -6.76 -9.75
N ALA A 133 -12.21 -5.71 -9.79
CA ALA A 133 -13.12 -5.38 -8.69
C ALA A 133 -14.15 -6.49 -8.40
N GLN A 134 -14.60 -7.24 -9.42
CA GLN A 134 -15.58 -8.32 -9.24
C GLN A 134 -14.97 -9.49 -8.46
N THR A 135 -13.74 -9.85 -8.81
CA THR A 135 -12.93 -10.88 -8.15
C THR A 135 -12.62 -10.44 -6.73
N ARG A 136 -12.19 -9.17 -6.55
CA ARG A 136 -11.90 -8.60 -5.23
C ARG A 136 -13.08 -8.66 -4.26
N ALA A 137 -14.29 -8.44 -4.75
CA ALA A 137 -15.52 -8.44 -3.95
C ALA A 137 -15.96 -9.86 -3.54
N LYS A 138 -15.63 -10.89 -4.33
CA LYS A 138 -16.02 -12.28 -4.07
C LYS A 138 -14.96 -13.08 -3.32
N THR A 139 -13.69 -12.73 -3.47
CA THR A 139 -12.56 -13.46 -2.91
C THR A 139 -12.13 -12.85 -1.58
N GLY A 140 -12.06 -13.68 -0.53
CA GLY A 140 -11.59 -13.22 0.77
C GLY A 140 -10.13 -12.76 0.73
N ILE A 141 -9.75 -11.77 1.55
CA ILE A 141 -8.36 -11.25 1.60
C ILE A 141 -7.34 -12.37 1.81
N ASN A 142 -7.62 -13.29 2.74
CA ASN A 142 -6.75 -14.43 3.01
C ASN A 142 -6.57 -15.35 1.80
N GLU A 143 -7.59 -15.49 0.97
CA GLU A 143 -7.52 -16.31 -0.24
C GLU A 143 -6.72 -15.60 -1.32
N LEU A 144 -6.90 -14.27 -1.49
CA LEU A 144 -6.05 -13.46 -2.38
C LEU A 144 -4.57 -13.55 -2.02
N LEU A 145 -4.23 -13.57 -0.73
CA LEU A 145 -2.83 -13.65 -0.28
C LEU A 145 -2.22 -15.05 -0.34
N ARG A 146 -3.04 -16.12 -0.36
CA ARG A 146 -2.57 -17.52 -0.30
C ARG A 146 -2.63 -18.26 -1.63
N SER A 147 -3.47 -17.82 -2.57
CA SER A 147 -3.57 -18.43 -3.89
C SER A 147 -2.37 -18.03 -4.76
N ASP A 148 -1.82 -18.99 -5.49
CA ASP A 148 -0.65 -18.79 -6.36
C ASP A 148 -0.95 -17.92 -7.58
#